data_AF-A0A0K1Q6Z5-F1
#
_entry.id   AF-A0A0K1Q6Z5-F1
#
_cell.length_a   1.000
_cell.length_b   1.000
_cell.length_c   1.000
_cell.angle_alpha   90.00
_cell.angle_beta   90.00
_cell.angle_gamma   90.00
#
_symmetry.space_group_name_H-M   'P 1'
#
loop_
_entity.id
_entity.type
_entity.pdbx_description
1 polymer ?
#
loop_
_entity_poly.entity_id
_entity_poly.type
_entity_poly.pdbx_seq_one_letter_code
_entity_poly.pdbx_strand_id
1 'polypeptide(L)'
;MIGPNASRGLRLSLAVVAACLTATGLYGVLRVIQAILFREADPALVIWSPHAGYFWRILIVGYVGGMVGFGTWILAAREPARVARFLSNAVFVVTALLVAQALFVP
;
A
#
# COMPACT_ATOMS: atom_id res chain seq x y z
N MET A 1 -15.15 -14.63 25.33
CA MET A 1 -13.67 -14.62 25.28
C MET A 1 -13.25 -15.09 23.89
N ILE A 2 -12.51 -14.27 23.15
CA ILE A 2 -12.02 -14.64 21.81
C ILE A 2 -10.81 -15.57 22.00
N GLY A 3 -10.86 -16.79 21.46
CA GLY A 3 -9.77 -17.75 21.61
C GLY A 3 -8.43 -17.24 21.05
N PRO A 4 -7.28 -17.77 21.51
CA PRO A 4 -5.95 -17.29 21.12
C PRO A 4 -5.66 -17.39 19.61
N ASN A 5 -6.37 -18.27 18.90
CA ASN A 5 -6.27 -18.38 17.44
C ASN A 5 -7.03 -17.24 16.72
N ALA A 6 -8.17 -16.82 17.25
CA ALA A 6 -8.98 -15.76 16.67
C ALA A 6 -8.33 -14.37 16.84
N SER A 7 -7.54 -14.16 17.90
CA SER A 7 -6.75 -12.93 18.06
C SER A 7 -5.57 -12.86 17.09
N ARG A 8 -4.94 -13.99 16.76
CA ARG A 8 -3.89 -14.06 15.72
C ARG A 8 -4.45 -13.81 14.32
N GLY A 9 -5.60 -14.42 14.00
CA GLY A 9 -6.29 -14.18 12.73
C GLY A 9 -6.61 -12.70 12.51
N LEU A 10 -7.20 -12.05 13.52
CA LEU A 10 -7.52 -10.62 13.47
C LEU A 10 -6.28 -9.75 13.23
N ARG A 11 -5.19 -10.01 13.96
CA ARG A 11 -3.93 -9.27 13.77
C ARG A 11 -3.39 -9.44 12.36
N LEU A 12 -3.56 -10.63 11.76
CA LEU A 12 -3.05 -10.93 10.42
C LEU A 12 -3.81 -10.12 9.40
N SER A 13 -5.14 -10.15 9.52
CA SER A 13 -6.04 -9.38 8.66
C SER A 13 -5.71 -7.88 8.73
N LEU A 14 -5.54 -7.32 9.93
CA LEU A 14 -5.19 -5.90 10.08
C LEU A 14 -3.82 -5.57 9.47
N ALA A 15 -2.83 -6.44 9.65
CA ALA A 15 -1.49 -6.27 9.08
C ALA A 15 -1.51 -6.32 7.54
N VAL A 16 -2.24 -7.27 6.97
CA VAL A 16 -2.39 -7.42 5.52
C VAL A 16 -3.12 -6.21 4.93
N VAL A 17 -4.21 -5.77 5.55
CA VAL A 17 -4.95 -4.57 5.12
C VAL A 17 -4.05 -3.34 5.16
N ALA A 18 -3.27 -3.16 6.23
CA ALA A 18 -2.33 -2.04 6.33
C ALA A 18 -1.24 -2.08 5.25
N ALA A 19 -0.68 -3.27 4.97
CA ALA A 19 0.30 -3.45 3.91
C ALA A 19 -0.28 -3.12 2.53
N CYS A 20 -1.47 -3.62 2.21
CA CYS A 20 -2.15 -3.34 0.96
C CYS A 20 -2.47 -1.85 0.80
N LEU A 21 -3.09 -1.21 1.81
CA LEU A 21 -3.41 0.22 1.75
C LEU A 21 -2.17 1.08 1.55
N THR A 22 -1.09 0.76 2.26
CA THR A 22 0.18 1.47 2.12
C THR A 22 0.77 1.28 0.73
N ALA A 23 0.84 0.04 0.24
CA ALA A 23 1.41 -0.25 -1.07
C ALA A 23 0.62 0.44 -2.19
N THR A 24 -0.71 0.35 -2.15
CA THR A 24 -1.60 0.98 -3.13
C THR A 24 -1.51 2.51 -3.09
N GLY A 25 -1.57 3.11 -1.89
CA GLY A 25 -1.45 4.57 -1.74
C GLY A 25 -0.11 5.09 -2.21
N LEU A 26 0.98 4.43 -1.81
CA LEU A 26 2.34 4.83 -2.20
C LEU A 26 2.57 4.63 -3.70
N TYR A 27 2.03 3.56 -4.30
CA TYR A 27 2.10 3.35 -5.74
C TYR A 27 1.44 4.50 -6.52
N GLY A 28 0.23 4.90 -6.10
CA GLY A 28 -0.47 6.04 -6.69
C GLY A 28 0.35 7.33 -6.60
N VAL A 29 0.93 7.61 -5.43
CA VAL A 29 1.82 8.78 -5.22
C VAL A 29 3.05 8.72 -6.12
N LEU A 30 3.74 7.59 -6.19
CA LEU A 30 4.92 7.44 -7.06
C LEU A 30 4.56 7.65 -8.53
N ARG A 31 3.40 7.16 -8.98
CA ARG A 31 2.94 7.34 -10.36
C ARG A 31 2.68 8.81 -10.67
N VAL A 32 2.04 9.55 -9.76
CA VAL A 32 1.77 10.99 -9.93
C VAL A 32 3.06 11.79 -9.91
N ILE A 33 3.95 11.55 -8.94
CA ILE A 33 5.27 12.20 -8.87
C ILE A 33 6.04 11.96 -10.16
N GLN A 34 6.03 10.73 -10.64
CA GLN A 34 6.76 10.40 -11.84
C GLN A 34 6.18 11.06 -13.08
N ALA A 35 4.85 11.05 -13.26
CA ALA A 35 4.22 11.74 -14.38
C ALA A 35 4.51 13.24 -14.42
N ILE A 36 4.66 13.88 -13.25
CA ILE A 36 4.97 15.31 -13.14
C ILE A 36 6.47 15.59 -13.41
N LEU A 37 7.35 14.80 -12.80
CA LEU A 37 8.80 15.08 -12.79
C LEU A 37 9.57 14.44 -13.96
N PHE A 38 9.06 13.34 -14.52
CA PHE A 38 9.76 12.54 -15.52
C PHE A 38 8.80 12.12 -16.64
N ARG A 39 9.00 12.62 -17.86
CA ARG A 39 8.31 12.10 -19.04
C ARG A 39 8.87 10.70 -19.36
N GLU A 40 8.18 9.64 -18.93
CA GLU A 40 8.55 8.26 -19.28
C GLU A 40 8.38 8.02 -20.79
N ALA A 41 9.34 7.30 -21.39
CA ALA A 41 9.15 6.66 -22.69
C ALA A 41 8.22 5.45 -22.56
N ASP A 42 7.53 5.10 -23.65
CA ASP A 42 6.42 4.13 -23.67
C ASP A 42 6.76 2.82 -22.93
N PRO A 43 6.10 2.52 -21.79
CA PRO A 43 6.42 1.37 -20.94
C PRO A 43 6.07 0.02 -21.59
N ALA A 44 5.33 0.00 -22.71
CA ALA A 44 5.02 -1.21 -23.45
C ALA A 44 6.26 -1.90 -24.04
N LEU A 45 7.37 -1.18 -24.21
CA LEU A 45 8.57 -1.71 -24.84
C LEU A 45 9.46 -2.56 -23.91
N VAL A 46 9.31 -2.46 -22.58
CA VAL A 46 10.29 -3.03 -21.65
C VAL A 46 9.65 -3.46 -20.31
N ILE A 47 8.84 -4.53 -20.31
CA ILE A 47 8.17 -5.02 -19.08
C ILE A 47 9.15 -5.75 -18.13
N TRP A 48 10.24 -6.32 -18.68
CA TRP A 48 11.15 -7.21 -17.95
C TRP A 48 12.58 -6.71 -17.78
N SER A 49 12.91 -5.48 -18.21
CA SER A 49 14.26 -4.96 -17.93
C SER A 49 14.30 -4.25 -16.58
N PRO A 50 15.45 -4.28 -15.88
CA PRO A 50 15.69 -3.48 -14.68
C PRO A 50 15.54 -1.96 -14.90
N HIS A 51 15.33 -1.49 -16.12
CA HIS A 51 15.03 -0.09 -16.43
C HIS A 51 13.52 0.19 -16.53
N ALA A 52 12.68 -0.83 -16.38
CA ALA A 52 11.24 -0.67 -16.28
C ALA A 52 10.88 0.08 -14.99
N GLY A 53 10.32 1.28 -15.10
CA GLY A 53 9.88 2.04 -13.94
C GLY A 53 8.91 1.26 -13.04
N TYR A 54 8.09 0.37 -13.63
CA TYR A 54 7.17 -0.48 -12.90
C TYR A 54 7.88 -1.44 -11.92
N PHE A 55 9.01 -2.02 -12.31
CA PHE A 55 9.77 -2.97 -11.50
C PHE A 55 10.25 -2.32 -10.19
N TRP A 56 10.82 -1.13 -10.27
CA TRP A 56 11.27 -0.41 -9.08
C TRP A 56 10.13 0.07 -8.21
N ARG A 57 9.04 0.56 -8.84
CA ARG A 57 7.84 0.98 -8.10
C ARG A 57 7.29 -0.17 -7.28
N ILE A 58 7.08 -1.36 -7.86
CA ILE A 58 6.49 -2.49 -7.13
C ILE A 58 7.40 -2.99 -5.99
N LEU A 59 8.73 -2.99 -6.19
CA LEU A 59 9.69 -3.35 -5.14
C LEU A 59 9.65 -2.37 -3.97
N ILE A 60 9.67 -1.06 -4.25
CA ILE A 60 9.64 -0.02 -3.21
C ILE A 60 8.34 -0.11 -2.42
N VAL A 61 7.19 -0.15 -3.10
CA VAL A 61 5.89 -0.19 -2.41
C VAL A 61 5.66 -1.51 -1.67
N GLY A 62 6.18 -2.63 -2.20
CA GLY A 62 6.14 -3.92 -1.52
C GLY A 62 6.98 -3.93 -0.25
N TYR A 63 8.19 -3.38 -0.30
CA TYR A 63 9.06 -3.26 0.87
C TYR A 63 8.44 -2.37 1.96
N VAL A 64 8.02 -1.15 1.59
CA VAL A 64 7.39 -0.21 2.54
C VAL A 64 6.07 -0.76 3.08
N GLY A 65 5.24 -1.33 2.21
CA GLY A 65 3.99 -2.00 2.61
C GLY A 65 4.23 -3.15 3.58
N GLY A 66 5.25 -3.97 3.33
CA GLY A 66 5.66 -5.05 4.25
C GLY A 66 6.11 -4.54 5.61
N MET A 67 6.91 -3.47 5.66
CA MET A 67 7.33 -2.83 6.92
C MET A 67 6.13 -2.29 7.72
N VAL A 68 5.20 -1.59 7.04
CA VAL A 68 3.99 -1.07 7.69
C VAL A 68 3.07 -2.19 8.15
N GLY A 69 2.91 -3.26 7.36
CA GLY A 69 2.16 -4.44 7.74
C GLY A 69 2.74 -5.10 8.99
N PHE A 70 4.06 -5.29 9.04
CA PHE A 70 4.74 -5.86 10.21
C PHE A 70 4.61 -4.97 11.46
N GLY A 71 4.79 -3.65 11.31
CA GLY A 71 4.56 -2.70 12.41
C GLY A 71 3.12 -2.76 12.92
N THR A 72 2.15 -2.87 12.00
CA THR A 72 0.73 -3.01 12.33
C THR A 72 0.43 -4.32 13.05
N TRP A 73 1.05 -5.44 12.64
CA TRP A 73 0.91 -6.73 13.32
C TRP A 73 1.37 -6.67 14.79
N ILE A 74 2.46 -5.95 15.07
CA ILE A 74 2.96 -5.72 16.43
C ILE A 74 1.99 -4.83 17.21
N LEU A 75 1.57 -3.70 16.63
CA LEU A 75 0.68 -2.74 17.29
C LEU A 75 -0.71 -3.32 17.59
N ALA A 76 -1.24 -4.13 16.66
CA ALA A 76 -2.53 -4.80 16.82
C ALA A 76 -2.55 -5.84 17.95
N ALA A 77 -1.39 -6.23 18.49
CA ALA A 77 -1.32 -7.05 19.70
C ALA A 77 -1.87 -6.34 20.94
N ARG A 78 -1.69 -5.01 21.00
CA ARG A 78 -2.05 -4.18 22.15
C ARG A 78 -3.39 -3.46 21.93
N GLU A 79 -3.62 -2.95 20.71
CA GLU A 79 -4.74 -2.05 20.44
C GLU A 79 -5.46 -2.34 19.08
N PRO A 80 -6.04 -3.53 18.88
CA PRO A 80 -6.62 -3.90 17.59
C PRO A 80 -7.78 -2.98 17.15
N ALA A 81 -8.59 -2.50 18.09
CA ALA A 81 -9.72 -1.62 17.80
C ALA A 81 -9.30 -0.20 17.38
N ARG A 82 -8.16 0.29 17.85
CA ARG A 82 -7.61 1.59 17.40
C ARG A 82 -7.04 1.45 15.99
N VAL A 83 -6.29 0.38 15.75
CA VAL A 83 -5.75 0.05 14.42
C VAL A 83 -6.86 -0.08 13.39
N ALA A 84 -7.93 -0.85 13.67
CA ALA A 84 -9.04 -1.04 12.74
C ALA A 84 -9.73 0.29 12.35
N ARG A 85 -9.96 1.18 13.32
CA ARG A 85 -10.55 2.52 13.06
C ARG A 85 -9.64 3.38 12.20
N PHE A 86 -8.34 3.38 12.48
CA PHE A 86 -7.37 4.10 11.67
C PHE A 86 -7.33 3.57 10.23
N LEU A 87 -7.28 2.25 10.06
CA LEU A 87 -7.29 1.62 8.73
C LEU A 87 -8.58 1.94 7.97
N SER A 88 -9.74 1.93 8.62
CA SER A 88 -11.01 2.30 8.00
C SER A 88 -11.00 3.74 7.45
N ASN A 89 -10.41 4.69 8.19
CA ASN A 89 -10.27 6.06 7.71
C ASN A 89 -9.24 6.15 6.57
N ALA A 90 -8.15 5.39 6.66
CA ALA A 90 -7.11 5.34 5.63
C ALA A 90 -7.65 4.81 4.29
N VAL A 91 -8.66 3.92 4.28
CA VAL A 91 -9.31 3.47 3.04
C VAL A 91 -9.81 4.67 2.23
N PHE A 92 -10.54 5.61 2.84
CA PHE A 92 -11.08 6.76 2.12
C PHE A 92 -9.98 7.64 1.52
N VAL A 93 -8.88 7.82 2.26
CA VAL A 93 -7.72 8.60 1.79
C VAL A 93 -7.06 7.91 0.59
N VAL A 94 -6.81 6.60 0.69
CA VAL A 94 -6.20 5.82 -0.40
C VAL A 94 -7.12 5.75 -1.62
N THR A 95 -8.43 5.59 -1.43
CA THR A 95 -9.40 5.64 -2.52
C THR A 95 -9.38 7.01 -3.22
N ALA A 96 -9.35 8.11 -2.47
CA ALA A 96 -9.26 9.45 -3.07
C ALA A 96 -7.95 9.62 -3.87
N LEU A 97 -6.82 9.13 -3.35
CA LEU A 97 -5.54 9.13 -4.07
C LEU A 97 -5.59 8.29 -5.36
N LEU A 98 -6.25 7.12 -5.33
CA LEU A 98 -6.42 6.30 -6.52
C LEU A 98 -7.29 6.98 -7.58
N VAL A 99 -8.39 7.60 -7.17
CA VAL A 99 -9.25 8.38 -8.08
C VAL A 99 -8.45 9.53 -8.70
N ALA A 100 -7.70 10.28 -7.88
CA ALA A 100 -6.85 11.35 -8.38
C ALA A 100 -5.80 10.80 -9.37
N GLN A 101 -5.11 9.71 -9.02
CA GLN A 101 -4.15 9.08 -9.92
C GLN A 101 -4.80 8.65 -11.24
N ALA A 102 -5.99 8.03 -11.21
CA ALA A 102 -6.68 7.57 -12.42
C ALA A 102 -7.12 8.73 -13.32
N LEU A 103 -7.48 9.89 -12.75
CA LEU A 103 -7.88 11.08 -13.50
C LEU A 103 -6.70 11.81 -14.14
N PHE A 104 -5.60 11.99 -13.39
CA PHE A 104 -4.46 12.78 -13.87
C PHE A 104 -3.49 11.97 -14.72
N VAL A 105 -3.44 10.67 -14.47
CA VAL A 105 -2.47 9.79 -15.10
C VAL A 105 -3.16 8.43 -15.30
N PRO A 106 -3.90 8.24 -16.41
CA PRO A 106 -4.57 6.96 -16.70
C PRO A 106 -3.57 5.84 -17.02
#